data_AF-A0A6G2DWX8-F1
#
_entry.id   AF-A0A6G2DWX8-F1
#
_cell.length_a   1.000
_cell.length_b   1.000
_cell.length_c   1.000
_cell.angle_alpha   90.00
_cell.angle_beta   90.00
_cell.angle_gamma   90.00
#
_symmetry.space_group_name_H-M   'P 1'
#
loop_
_entity.id
_entity.type
_entity.pdbx_description
1 polymer ?
#
loop_
_entity_poly.entity_id
_entity_poly.type
_entity_poly.pdbx_seq_one_letter_code
_entity_poly.pdbx_strand_id
1 'polypeptide(L)'
;KIAQKLIEKISMTDIAHQLSISTSTVIRKLNDFHFKHDFSCLPEIMSWDEYAFTKGKMSFIAQDFDNLNIITVLEGRTQAVIRNHFLRYDRA
;
A
#
# COMPACT_ATOMS: atom_id res chain seq x y z
N LYS A 1 9.97 -11.12 -13.05
CA LYS A 1 10.65 -12.07 -12.13
C LYS A 1 10.72 -11.55 -10.69
N ILE A 2 11.38 -10.41 -10.39
CA ILE A 2 11.40 -9.83 -9.01
C ILE A 2 9.99 -9.47 -8.51
N ALA A 3 9.21 -8.73 -9.31
CA ALA A 3 7.84 -8.31 -8.98
C ALA A 3 6.92 -9.47 -8.56
N GLN A 4 6.93 -10.54 -9.35
CA GLN A 4 6.12 -11.74 -9.11
C GLN A 4 6.49 -12.41 -7.77
N LYS A 5 7.79 -12.53 -7.47
CA LYS A 5 8.25 -13.11 -6.20
C LYS A 5 7.93 -12.25 -4.98
N LEU A 6 7.88 -10.92 -5.16
CA LEU A 6 7.44 -9.99 -4.11
C LEU A 6 5.94 -10.18 -3.80
N ILE A 7 5.11 -10.45 -4.82
CA ILE A 7 3.67 -10.74 -4.66
C ILE A 7 3.47 -12.08 -3.92
N GLU A 8 4.32 -13.07 -4.19
CA GLU A 8 4.34 -14.38 -3.50
C GLU A 8 4.82 -14.30 -2.04
N LYS A 9 5.04 -13.08 -1.50
CA LYS A 9 5.49 -12.81 -0.12
C LYS A 9 6.82 -13.49 0.23
N ILE A 10 7.68 -13.74 -0.76
CA ILE A 10 9.03 -14.27 -0.55
C ILE A 10 9.92 -13.16 0.03
N SER A 11 10.79 -13.50 0.99
CA SER A 11 11.68 -12.51 1.60
C SER A 11 12.63 -11.90 0.57
N MET A 12 13.00 -10.63 0.75
CA MET A 12 13.95 -9.95 -0.15
C MET A 12 15.29 -10.67 -0.26
N THR A 13 15.76 -11.28 0.84
CA THR A 13 17.00 -12.06 0.89
C THR A 13 16.88 -13.33 0.05
N ASP A 14 15.74 -14.01 0.13
CA ASP A 14 15.49 -15.21 -0.66
C ASP A 14 15.37 -14.89 -2.15
N ILE A 15 14.72 -13.76 -2.50
CA ILE A 15 14.65 -13.28 -3.88
C ILE A 15 16.05 -12.97 -4.41
N ALA A 16 16.86 -12.28 -3.62
CA ALA A 16 18.24 -11.94 -3.97
C ALA A 16 19.08 -13.20 -4.21
N HIS A 17 18.97 -14.18 -3.31
CA HIS A 17 19.66 -15.47 -3.42
C HIS A 17 19.22 -16.25 -4.67
N GLN A 18 17.90 -16.41 -4.88
CA GLN A 18 17.32 -17.14 -6.01
C GLN A 18 17.65 -16.52 -7.37
N LEU A 19 17.83 -15.21 -7.43
CA LEU A 19 18.14 -14.49 -8.67
C LEU A 19 19.63 -14.15 -8.81
N SER A 20 20.47 -14.55 -7.85
CA SER A 20 21.90 -14.24 -7.80
C SER A 20 22.20 -12.74 -7.96
N ILE A 21 21.41 -11.90 -7.28
CA ILE A 21 21.57 -10.43 -7.26
C ILE A 21 21.71 -9.92 -5.83
N SER A 22 22.09 -8.65 -5.65
CA SER A 22 22.09 -8.02 -4.34
C SER A 22 20.68 -7.71 -3.84
N THR A 23 20.49 -7.73 -2.52
CA THR A 23 19.26 -7.24 -1.87
C THR A 23 18.99 -5.77 -2.20
N SER A 24 20.03 -4.95 -2.37
CA SER A 24 19.91 -3.56 -2.81
C SER A 24 19.27 -3.43 -4.20
N THR A 25 19.51 -4.38 -5.11
CA THR A 25 18.88 -4.41 -6.43
C THR A 25 17.39 -4.74 -6.32
N VAL A 26 17.03 -5.65 -5.42
CA VAL A 26 15.63 -5.97 -5.10
C VAL A 26 14.91 -4.74 -4.52
N ILE A 27 15.54 -4.00 -3.60
CA ILE A 27 14.99 -2.76 -3.02
C ILE A 27 14.76 -1.70 -4.09
N ARG A 28 15.75 -1.46 -4.95
CA ARG A 28 15.60 -0.48 -6.04
C ARG A 28 14.42 -0.84 -6.93
N LYS A 29 14.29 -2.13 -7.29
CA LYS A 29 13.15 -2.58 -8.08
C LYS A 29 11.83 -2.47 -7.34
N LEU A 30 11.81 -2.70 -6.03
CA LEU A 30 10.63 -2.48 -5.20
C LEU A 30 10.23 -0.99 -5.20
N ASN A 31 11.21 -0.08 -5.06
CA ASN A 31 10.99 1.36 -5.06
C ASN A 31 10.61 1.91 -6.44
N ASP A 32 10.97 1.23 -7.53
CA ASP A 32 10.50 1.58 -8.88
C ASP A 32 8.96 1.40 -9.01
N PHE A 33 8.33 0.56 -8.17
CA PHE A 33 6.88 0.43 -8.17
C PHE A 33 6.25 1.67 -7.56
N HIS A 34 5.59 2.44 -8.40
CA HIS A 34 4.79 3.57 -7.99
C HIS A 34 3.33 3.14 -7.98
N PHE A 35 2.71 3.16 -6.80
CA PHE A 35 1.27 3.06 -6.68
C PHE A 35 0.65 4.40 -7.07
N LYS A 36 0.06 4.45 -8.26
CA LYS A 36 -0.78 5.60 -8.64
C LYS A 36 -2.12 5.46 -7.93
N HIS A 37 -2.49 6.48 -7.18
CA HIS A 37 -3.81 6.57 -6.59
C HIS A 37 -4.75 7.12 -7.66
N ASP A 38 -5.81 6.38 -7.95
CA ASP A 38 -6.90 6.87 -8.77
C ASP A 38 -7.86 7.64 -7.86
N PHE A 39 -7.91 8.96 -8.02
CA PHE A 39 -8.79 9.85 -7.25
C PHE A 39 -10.10 10.14 -8.00
N SER A 40 -10.40 9.44 -9.09
CA SER A 40 -11.61 9.68 -9.89
C SER A 40 -12.90 9.33 -9.16
N CYS A 41 -12.91 8.24 -8.39
CA CYS A 41 -14.09 7.82 -7.64
C CYS A 41 -13.72 7.02 -6.39
N LEU A 42 -14.57 7.12 -5.37
CA LEU A 42 -14.58 6.18 -4.25
C LEU A 42 -15.55 5.03 -4.54
N PRO A 43 -15.27 3.82 -4.04
CA PRO A 43 -16.24 2.73 -4.11
C PRO A 43 -17.49 3.08 -3.29
N GLU A 44 -18.60 2.44 -3.64
CA GLU A 44 -19.89 2.63 -2.95
C GLU A 44 -19.81 2.18 -1.49
N ILE A 45 -19.11 1.07 -1.23
CA ILE A 45 -18.89 0.54 0.11
C ILE A 45 -17.39 0.35 0.34
N MET A 46 -16.92 0.89 1.45
CA MET A 46 -15.53 0.84 1.88
C MET A 46 -15.42 0.29 3.29
N SER A 47 -14.42 -0.56 3.52
CA SER A 47 -13.98 -0.94 4.86
C SER A 47 -12.73 -0.15 5.25
N TRP A 48 -12.66 0.27 6.51
CA TRP A 48 -11.49 0.98 7.04
C TRP A 48 -11.13 0.49 8.43
N ASP A 49 -9.87 0.68 8.83
CA ASP A 49 -9.42 0.41 10.20
C ASP A 49 -8.12 1.15 10.52
N GLU A 50 -7.73 1.15 11.80
CA GLU A 50 -6.39 1.46 12.25
C GLU A 50 -5.51 0.20 12.27
N TYR A 51 -4.29 0.29 11.76
CA TYR A 51 -3.33 -0.80 11.76
C TYR A 51 -2.00 -0.38 12.42
N ALA A 52 -1.43 -1.26 13.25
CA ALA A 52 -0.16 -1.03 13.93
C ALA A 52 1.03 -1.46 13.05
N PHE A 53 1.88 -0.51 12.66
CA PHE A 53 3.14 -0.82 11.97
C PHE A 53 4.22 -1.30 12.96
N THR A 54 5.25 -2.00 12.46
CA THR A 54 6.34 -2.64 13.23
C THR A 54 7.15 -1.71 14.14
N LYS A 55 6.90 -0.39 14.10
CA LYS A 55 7.53 0.62 14.96
C LYS A 55 6.55 1.25 15.97
N GLY A 56 5.45 0.58 16.30
CA GLY A 56 4.46 1.05 17.28
C GLY A 56 3.68 2.29 16.83
N LYS A 57 3.79 2.68 15.56
CA LYS A 57 3.00 3.76 14.98
C LYS A 57 1.75 3.17 14.35
N MET A 58 0.60 3.72 14.74
CA MET A 58 -0.68 3.39 14.15
C MET A 58 -0.87 4.17 12.85
N SER A 59 -1.34 3.49 11.84
CA SER A 59 -1.65 4.01 10.51
C SER A 59 -3.11 3.72 10.18
N PHE A 60 -3.68 4.46 9.25
CA PHE A 60 -5.04 4.24 8.77
C PHE A 60 -4.98 3.46 7.45
N ILE A 61 -5.85 2.47 7.30
CA ILE A 61 -6.01 1.71 6.05
C ILE A 61 -7.48 1.74 5.62
N ALA A 62 -7.68 1.85 4.30
CA ALA A 62 -8.98 1.70 3.70
C ALA A 62 -8.90 0.80 2.46
N GLN A 63 -9.94 -0.01 2.28
CA GLN A 63 -10.08 -0.92 1.16
C GLN A 63 -11.51 -0.93 0.65
N ASP A 64 -11.64 -1.27 -0.62
CA ASP A 64 -12.92 -1.58 -1.25
C ASP A 64 -13.52 -2.84 -0.61
N PHE A 65 -14.81 -2.81 -0.31
CA PHE A 65 -15.49 -3.91 0.37
C PHE A 65 -15.66 -5.15 -0.52
N ASP A 66 -15.93 -4.96 -1.82
CA ASP A 66 -16.31 -6.05 -2.73
C ASP A 66 -15.10 -6.77 -3.30
N ASN A 67 -14.11 -6.00 -3.78
CA ASN A 67 -12.93 -6.56 -4.46
C ASN A 67 -11.68 -6.63 -3.56
N LEU A 68 -11.76 -6.10 -2.34
CA LEU A 68 -10.67 -6.07 -1.34
C LEU A 68 -9.42 -5.29 -1.79
N ASN A 69 -9.54 -4.45 -2.83
CA ASN A 69 -8.45 -3.62 -3.29
C ASN A 69 -8.16 -2.54 -2.24
N ILE A 70 -6.87 -2.39 -1.91
CA ILE A 70 -6.42 -1.31 -1.03
C ILE A 70 -6.62 0.02 -1.76
N ILE A 71 -7.40 0.91 -1.15
CA ILE A 71 -7.64 2.26 -1.65
C ILE A 71 -6.54 3.19 -1.18
N THR A 72 -6.20 3.10 0.11
CA THR A 72 -5.17 3.96 0.71
C THR A 72 -4.60 3.38 1.99
N VAL A 73 -3.32 3.70 2.24
CA VAL A 73 -2.64 3.50 3.53
C VAL A 73 -2.04 4.84 3.93
N LEU A 74 -2.52 5.41 5.03
CA LEU A 74 -2.07 6.69 5.54
C LEU A 74 -1.23 6.49 6.78
N GLU A 75 -0.02 7.06 6.79
CA GLU A 75 0.86 6.98 7.97
C GLU A 75 0.25 7.66 9.21
N GLY A 76 -0.66 8.63 9.01
CA GLY A 76 -1.34 9.35 10.07
C GLY A 76 -2.80 8.94 10.22
N ARG A 77 -3.22 8.73 11.48
CA ARG A 77 -4.60 8.39 11.88
C ARG A 77 -5.44 9.57 12.36
N THR A 78 -4.93 10.80 12.27
CA THR A 78 -5.68 11.97 12.73
C THR A 78 -6.80 12.28 11.75
N GLN A 79 -7.92 12.78 12.27
CA GLN A 79 -9.07 13.16 11.45
C GLN A 79 -8.67 14.13 10.33
N ALA A 80 -7.77 15.08 10.59
CA ALA A 80 -7.30 16.04 9.59
C ALA A 80 -6.59 15.35 8.41
N VAL A 81 -5.71 14.38 8.69
CA VAL A 81 -5.00 13.61 7.65
C VAL A 81 -5.99 12.79 6.82
N ILE A 82 -6.88 12.05 7.49
CA ILE A 82 -7.88 11.19 6.85
C ILE A 82 -8.84 12.04 5.99
N ARG A 83 -9.41 13.11 6.57
CA ARG A 83 -10.33 14.01 5.87
C ARG A 83 -9.69 14.67 4.65
N ASN A 84 -8.47 15.19 4.79
CA ASN A 84 -7.77 15.84 3.67
C ASN A 84 -7.49 14.87 2.52
N HIS A 85 -7.24 13.59 2.81
CA HIS A 85 -7.09 12.57 1.78
C HIS A 85 -8.39 12.36 0.99
N PHE A 86 -9.51 12.13 1.69
CA PHE A 86 -10.79 11.80 1.04
C PHE A 86 -11.49 13.01 0.39
N LEU A 87 -11.16 14.24 0.78
CA LEU A 87 -11.65 15.46 0.12
C LEU A 87 -11.13 15.66 -1.31
N ARG A 88 -10.16 14.86 -1.76
CA ARG A 88 -9.59 14.92 -3.11
C ARG A 88 -10.41 14.16 -4.16
N TYR A 89 -11.32 13.29 -3.73
CA TYR A 89 -12.19 12.55 -4.64
C TYR A 89 -13.35 13.44 -5.08
N ASP A 90 -13.78 13.26 -6.32
CA ASP A 90 -14.97 13.95 -6.82
C ASP A 90 -16.19 13.56 -5.98
N ARG A 91 -17.02 14.56 -5.70
CA ARG A 91 -18.30 14.35 -5.04
C ARG A 91 -19.30 14.00 -6.13
N ALA A 92 -19.92 12.83 -6.00
CA ALA A 92 -21.11 12.50 -6.76
C ALA A 92 -22.27 13.45 -6.41
#